data_AF-A0A1X7H4Z8-F1
#
_entry.id   AF-A0A1X7H4Z8-F1
#
_cell.length_a   1.000
_cell.length_b   1.000
_cell.length_c   1.000
_cell.angle_alpha   90.00
_cell.angle_beta   90.00
_cell.angle_gamma   90.00
#
_symmetry.space_group_name_H-M   'P 1'
#
loop_
_entity.id
_entity.type
_entity.pdbx_description
1 polymer ?
#
loop_
_entity_poly.entity_id
_entity_poly.type
_entity_poly.pdbx_seq_one_letter_code
_entity_poly.pdbx_strand_id
1 'polypeptide(L)'
;MESRKTKHKRKFSLKHFLINNLIFWLSFFISIMIYGLSLYLWGRILKGTIYFSLLENLFEINFAIIALFMMIGYARLKYLNIVIESLFKILFTVWVALIVQFSSLNQIEQNAWIIVSVFAAAYLEVLIKVNDYFHDMSDFQHKKIKFLNKKFIVNLSIPLSLITLSAINIFISYLIKDLLLRINN
;
A
#
# COMPACT_ATOMS: atom_id res chain seq x y z
N MET A 1 -18.66 44.18 -32.13
CA MET A 1 -17.22 44.23 -31.83
C MET A 1 -16.83 42.95 -31.11
N GLU A 2 -16.36 41.99 -31.88
CA GLU A 2 -15.94 40.67 -31.42
C GLU A 2 -14.56 40.69 -30.77
N SER A 3 -14.42 39.79 -29.79
CA SER A 3 -13.20 39.10 -29.40
C SER A 3 -12.10 39.87 -28.64
N ARG A 4 -12.11 39.72 -27.32
CA ARG A 4 -10.88 39.37 -26.55
C ARG A 4 -11.22 38.35 -25.46
N LYS A 5 -11.63 37.16 -25.90
CA LYS A 5 -11.48 35.93 -25.11
C LYS A 5 -9.97 35.71 -24.90
N THR A 6 -9.41 36.16 -23.79
CA THR A 6 -8.07 35.77 -23.34
C THR A 6 -8.11 34.30 -22.96
N LYS A 7 -8.02 33.42 -23.97
CA LYS A 7 -7.65 32.01 -23.83
C LYS A 7 -6.26 31.96 -23.20
N HIS A 8 -6.17 31.92 -21.88
CA HIS A 8 -4.99 31.43 -21.19
C HIS A 8 -4.86 29.93 -21.45
N LYS A 9 -4.29 29.58 -22.62
CA LYS A 9 -3.68 28.27 -22.83
C LYS A 9 -2.51 28.16 -21.87
N ARG A 10 -2.73 27.55 -20.69
CA ARG A 10 -1.66 27.03 -19.83
C ARG A 10 -0.84 26.07 -20.71
N LYS A 11 0.33 26.51 -21.18
CA LYS A 11 1.35 25.62 -21.73
C LYS A 11 1.79 24.71 -20.58
N PHE A 12 1.23 23.50 -20.53
CA PHE A 12 1.65 22.44 -19.64
C PHE A 12 3.07 22.03 -20.08
N SER A 13 4.10 22.73 -19.60
CA SER A 13 5.46 22.32 -19.89
C SER A 13 5.75 21.07 -19.05
N LEU A 14 6.16 19.99 -19.71
CA LEU A 14 6.65 18.76 -19.06
C LEU A 14 7.66 19.07 -17.95
N LYS A 15 8.45 20.13 -18.12
CA LYS A 15 9.42 20.62 -17.13
C LYS A 15 8.77 21.08 -15.82
N HIS A 16 7.61 21.74 -15.87
CA HIS A 16 6.89 22.17 -14.68
C HIS A 16 6.18 21.01 -13.97
N PHE A 17 5.71 20.00 -14.73
CA PHE A 17 5.19 18.75 -14.17
C PHE A 17 6.28 17.92 -13.47
N LEU A 18 7.48 17.80 -14.08
CA LEU A 18 8.61 17.06 -13.52
C LEU A 18 9.17 17.71 -12.24
N ILE A 19 9.32 19.04 -12.21
CA ILE A 19 9.89 19.76 -11.06
C ILE A 19 8.92 19.77 -9.86
N ASN A 20 7.61 19.98 -10.07
CA ASN A 20 6.63 19.90 -8.98
C ASN A 20 6.44 18.48 -8.45
N ASN A 21 6.69 17.46 -9.27
CA ASN A 21 6.60 16.06 -8.85
C ASN A 21 7.92 15.51 -8.29
N LEU A 22 9.02 16.28 -8.27
CA LEU A 22 10.31 15.80 -7.75
C LEU A 22 10.21 15.37 -6.27
N ILE A 23 9.50 16.16 -5.45
CA ILE A 23 9.27 15.86 -4.03
C ILE A 23 8.45 14.58 -3.89
N PHE A 24 7.45 14.38 -4.74
CA PHE A 24 6.65 13.15 -4.77
C PHE A 24 7.53 11.94 -5.12
N TRP A 25 8.29 12.01 -6.21
CA TRP A 25 9.15 10.91 -6.65
C TRP A 25 10.25 10.58 -5.64
N LEU A 26 10.86 11.59 -5.03
CA LEU A 26 11.86 11.40 -3.98
C LEU A 26 11.23 10.74 -2.75
N SER A 27 10.10 11.25 -2.27
CA SER A 27 9.38 10.68 -1.13
C SER A 27 8.90 9.26 -1.42
N PHE A 28 8.44 9.00 -2.64
CA PHE A 28 8.03 7.69 -3.11
C PHE A 28 9.20 6.69 -3.12
N PHE A 29 10.35 7.08 -3.67
CA PHE A 29 11.55 6.26 -3.65
C PHE A 29 12.00 5.92 -2.21
N ILE A 30 12.03 6.91 -1.32
CA ILE A 30 12.33 6.70 0.10
C ILE A 30 11.32 5.74 0.73
N SER A 31 10.03 5.86 0.38
CA SER A 31 8.98 4.98 0.92
C SER A 31 9.15 3.53 0.45
N ILE A 32 9.53 3.31 -0.81
CA ILE A 32 9.88 1.96 -1.30
C ILE A 32 11.08 1.40 -0.54
N MET A 33 12.12 2.20 -0.30
CA MET A 33 13.30 1.75 0.45
C MET A 33 12.95 1.37 1.90
N ILE A 34 12.14 2.19 2.58
CA ILE A 34 11.65 1.88 3.94
C ILE A 34 10.80 0.61 3.93
N TYR A 35 9.94 0.44 2.92
CA TYR A 35 9.13 -0.76 2.76
C TYR A 35 9.99 -2.00 2.53
N GLY A 36 10.99 -1.92 1.63
CA GLY A 36 11.96 -2.99 1.39
C GLY A 36 12.73 -3.37 2.66
N LEU A 37 13.12 -2.39 3.48
CA LEU A 37 13.73 -2.63 4.79
C LEU A 37 12.78 -3.40 5.72
N SER A 38 11.49 -3.05 5.73
CA SER A 38 10.49 -3.76 6.53
C SER A 38 10.39 -5.23 6.13
N LEU A 39 10.38 -5.54 4.83
CA LEU A 39 10.37 -6.92 4.32
C LEU A 39 11.68 -7.65 4.64
N TYR A 40 12.82 -6.98 4.49
CA TYR A 40 14.12 -7.55 4.86
C TYR A 40 14.17 -7.98 6.33
N LEU A 41 13.61 -7.18 7.24
CA LEU A 41 13.54 -7.53 8.66
C LEU A 41 12.72 -8.80 8.92
N TRP A 42 11.58 -8.95 8.24
CA TRP A 42 10.78 -10.17 8.26
C TRP A 42 11.57 -11.38 7.76
N GLY A 43 12.24 -11.25 6.62
CA GLY A 43 13.10 -12.29 6.06
C GLY A 43 14.17 -12.74 7.03
N ARG A 44 14.80 -11.79 7.73
CA ARG A 44 15.81 -12.08 8.76
C ARG A 44 15.24 -12.80 9.99
N ILE A 45 14.07 -12.40 10.46
CA ILE A 45 13.44 -12.98 11.67
C ILE A 45 13.00 -14.42 11.42
N LEU A 46 12.49 -14.72 10.23
CA LEU A 46 11.98 -16.04 9.88
C LEU A 46 13.01 -16.95 9.20
N LYS A 47 14.24 -16.47 8.96
CA LYS A 47 15.30 -17.25 8.32
C LYS A 47 15.57 -18.54 9.11
N GLY A 48 15.54 -19.68 8.43
CA GLY A 48 15.75 -20.99 9.03
C GLY A 48 14.50 -21.60 9.68
N THR A 49 13.33 -20.95 9.59
CA THR A 49 12.05 -21.52 10.00
C THR A 49 11.30 -22.14 8.82
N ILE A 50 10.37 -23.05 9.11
CA ILE A 50 9.44 -23.62 8.11
C ILE A 50 8.57 -22.56 7.41
N TYR A 51 8.44 -21.38 8.00
CA TYR A 51 7.62 -20.28 7.48
C TYR A 51 8.35 -19.40 6.46
N PHE A 52 9.66 -19.61 6.26
CA PHE A 52 10.45 -18.80 5.33
C PHE A 52 10.00 -18.95 3.88
N SER A 53 9.60 -20.15 3.45
CA SER A 53 9.10 -20.40 2.08
C SER A 53 7.76 -19.70 1.82
N LEU A 54 6.89 -19.64 2.83
CA LEU A 54 5.63 -18.88 2.73
C LEU A 54 5.88 -17.37 2.62
N LEU A 55 6.97 -16.89 3.22
CA LEU A 55 7.33 -15.48 3.22
C LEU A 55 7.73 -14.97 1.84
N GLU A 56 8.40 -15.80 1.03
CA GLU A 56 8.76 -15.43 -0.36
C GLU A 56 7.51 -15.15 -1.20
N ASN A 57 6.53 -16.05 -1.17
CA ASN A 57 5.24 -15.87 -1.86
C ASN A 57 4.49 -14.63 -1.35
N LEU A 58 4.54 -14.38 -0.03
CA LEU A 58 3.95 -13.19 0.57
C LEU A 58 4.63 -11.90 0.10
N PHE A 59 5.94 -11.91 -0.15
CA PHE A 59 6.65 -10.73 -0.67
C PHE A 59 6.27 -10.41 -2.10
N GLU A 60 6.20 -11.42 -2.98
CA GLU A 60 5.79 -11.23 -4.38
C GLU A 60 4.40 -10.61 -4.49
N ILE A 61 3.45 -11.17 -3.73
CA ILE A 61 2.07 -10.69 -3.71
C ILE A 61 1.98 -9.28 -3.13
N ASN A 62 2.78 -8.97 -2.11
CA ASN A 62 2.86 -7.63 -1.55
C ASN A 62 3.37 -6.60 -2.56
N PHE A 63 4.35 -6.94 -3.40
CA PHE A 63 4.79 -6.04 -4.48
C PHE A 63 3.69 -5.81 -5.52
N ALA A 64 2.94 -6.86 -5.88
CA ALA A 64 1.80 -6.74 -6.79
C ALA A 64 0.69 -5.84 -6.21
N ILE A 65 0.42 -5.95 -4.91
CA ILE A 65 -0.54 -5.10 -4.19
C ILE A 65 -0.10 -3.65 -4.17
N ILE A 66 1.19 -3.37 -3.94
CA ILE A 66 1.71 -1.99 -3.99
C ILE A 66 1.56 -1.41 -5.39
N ALA A 67 1.86 -2.19 -6.43
CA ALA A 67 1.66 -1.76 -7.82
C ALA A 67 0.18 -1.43 -8.10
N LEU A 68 -0.73 -2.30 -7.66
CA LEU A 68 -2.16 -2.10 -7.78
C LEU A 68 -2.64 -0.86 -7.01
N PHE A 69 -2.22 -0.72 -5.76
CA PHE A 69 -2.53 0.43 -4.92
C PHE A 69 -2.07 1.74 -5.55
N MET A 70 -0.89 1.79 -6.17
CA MET A 70 -0.43 2.98 -6.89
C MET A 70 -1.34 3.34 -8.06
N MET A 71 -1.76 2.35 -8.85
CA MET A 71 -2.69 2.59 -9.98
C MET A 71 -4.02 3.17 -9.49
N ILE A 72 -4.55 2.60 -8.40
CA ILE A 72 -5.82 3.03 -7.79
C ILE A 72 -5.68 4.45 -7.19
N GLY A 73 -4.66 4.66 -6.37
CA GLY A 73 -4.40 5.93 -5.70
C GLY A 73 -4.14 7.08 -6.67
N TYR A 74 -3.50 6.82 -7.81
CA TYR A 74 -3.25 7.83 -8.84
C TYR A 74 -4.53 8.21 -9.61
N ALA A 75 -5.46 7.28 -9.79
CA ALA A 75 -6.72 7.54 -10.49
C ALA A 75 -7.63 8.53 -9.73
N ARG A 76 -7.45 8.69 -8.41
CA ARG A 76 -8.15 9.68 -7.55
C ARG A 76 -9.68 9.62 -7.63
N LEU A 77 -10.24 8.44 -7.89
CA LEU A 77 -11.69 8.27 -7.98
C LEU A 77 -12.20 7.66 -6.67
N LYS A 78 -12.64 8.51 -5.74
CA LYS A 78 -13.14 8.11 -4.41
C LYS A 78 -14.23 7.02 -4.47
N TYR A 79 -15.11 7.10 -5.47
CA TYR A 79 -16.12 6.07 -5.74
C TYR A 79 -15.53 4.76 -6.29
N LEU A 80 -14.46 4.85 -7.06
CA LEU A 80 -13.79 3.69 -7.64
C LEU A 80 -12.98 2.95 -6.57
N ASN A 81 -12.45 3.65 -5.55
CA ASN A 81 -11.85 3.00 -4.38
C ASN A 81 -12.87 2.11 -3.63
N ILE A 82 -14.06 2.63 -3.35
CA ILE A 82 -15.14 1.87 -2.67
C ILE A 82 -15.59 0.67 -3.51
N VAL A 83 -15.75 0.86 -4.83
CA VAL A 83 -16.12 -0.21 -5.76
C VAL A 83 -15.02 -1.27 -5.84
N ILE A 84 -13.74 -0.87 -5.92
CA ILE A 84 -12.61 -1.81 -5.93
C ILE A 84 -12.52 -2.56 -4.61
N GLU A 85 -12.68 -1.89 -3.47
CA GLU A 85 -12.65 -2.54 -2.15
C GLU A 85 -13.77 -3.59 -2.04
N SER A 86 -14.97 -3.25 -2.51
CA SER A 86 -16.12 -4.16 -2.52
C SER A 86 -15.92 -5.33 -3.49
N LEU A 87 -15.42 -5.06 -4.70
CA LEU A 87 -15.09 -6.09 -5.69
C LEU A 87 -14.00 -7.02 -5.17
N PHE A 88 -12.95 -6.49 -4.51
CA PHE A 88 -11.90 -7.30 -3.91
C PHE A 88 -12.44 -8.20 -2.82
N LYS A 89 -13.33 -7.70 -1.95
CA LYS A 89 -13.97 -8.51 -0.91
C LYS A 89 -14.79 -9.65 -1.52
N ILE A 90 -15.62 -9.36 -2.54
CA ILE A 90 -16.42 -10.37 -3.23
C ILE A 90 -15.52 -11.39 -3.95
N LEU A 91 -14.55 -10.92 -4.74
CA LEU A 91 -13.61 -11.78 -5.46
C LEU A 91 -12.82 -12.65 -4.49
N PHE A 92 -12.36 -12.10 -3.36
CA PHE A 92 -11.67 -12.84 -2.32
C PHE A 92 -12.55 -13.93 -1.70
N THR A 93 -13.80 -13.62 -1.33
CA THR A 93 -14.73 -14.62 -0.78
C THR A 93 -15.04 -15.73 -1.77
N VAL A 94 -15.26 -15.38 -3.05
CA VAL A 94 -15.48 -16.36 -4.13
C VAL A 94 -14.23 -17.20 -4.36
N TRP A 95 -13.04 -16.60 -4.36
CA TRP A 95 -11.78 -17.33 -4.50
C TRP A 95 -11.55 -18.31 -3.35
N VAL A 96 -11.70 -17.87 -2.10
CA VAL A 96 -11.55 -18.77 -0.95
C VAL A 96 -12.55 -19.93 -1.03
N ALA A 97 -13.80 -19.66 -1.40
CA ALA A 97 -14.80 -20.70 -1.59
C ALA A 97 -14.40 -21.72 -2.68
N LEU A 98 -13.86 -21.25 -3.81
CA LEU A 98 -13.39 -22.13 -4.89
C LEU A 98 -12.19 -22.99 -4.48
N ILE A 99 -11.21 -22.42 -3.77
CA ILE A 99 -10.04 -23.16 -3.26
C ILE A 99 -10.48 -24.27 -2.30
N VAL A 100 -11.42 -23.96 -1.40
CA VAL A 100 -11.93 -24.90 -0.40
C VAL A 100 -12.82 -25.98 -1.03
N GLN A 101 -13.71 -25.62 -1.96
CA GLN A 101 -14.69 -26.56 -2.50
C GLN A 101 -14.20 -27.40 -3.68
N PHE A 102 -13.29 -26.88 -4.50
CA PHE A 102 -12.98 -27.49 -5.80
C PHE A 102 -11.49 -27.72 -6.05
N SER A 103 -10.59 -27.28 -5.17
CA SER A 103 -9.16 -27.54 -5.41
C SER A 103 -8.81 -28.99 -5.07
N SER A 104 -8.08 -29.64 -5.98
CA SER A 104 -7.47 -30.95 -5.76
C SER A 104 -6.20 -30.86 -4.90
N LEU A 105 -5.91 -29.69 -4.32
CA LEU A 105 -4.74 -29.46 -3.50
C LEU A 105 -4.87 -30.16 -2.16
N ASN A 106 -3.74 -30.56 -1.62
CA ASN A 106 -3.58 -31.09 -0.28
C ASN A 106 -3.93 -29.98 0.74
N GLN A 107 -4.51 -30.37 1.88
CA GLN A 107 -5.08 -29.44 2.85
C GLN A 107 -4.08 -28.39 3.38
N ILE A 108 -2.80 -28.75 3.48
CA ILE A 108 -1.72 -27.83 3.86
C ILE A 108 -1.54 -26.71 2.81
N GLU A 109 -1.56 -27.07 1.52
CA GLU A 109 -1.43 -26.11 0.43
C GLU A 109 -2.66 -25.21 0.32
N GLN A 110 -3.86 -25.77 0.51
CA GLN A 110 -5.09 -24.99 0.58
C GLN A 110 -5.03 -23.94 1.70
N ASN A 111 -4.61 -24.34 2.90
CA ASN A 111 -4.47 -23.42 4.04
C ASN A 111 -3.43 -22.33 3.76
N ALA A 112 -2.29 -22.69 3.15
CA ALA A 112 -1.29 -21.72 2.74
C ALA A 112 -1.86 -20.68 1.76
N TRP A 113 -2.58 -21.11 0.73
CA TRP A 113 -3.21 -20.21 -0.24
C TRP A 113 -4.29 -19.31 0.36
N ILE A 114 -5.07 -19.83 1.29
CA ILE A 114 -6.06 -19.03 2.04
C ILE A 114 -5.36 -17.96 2.86
N ILE A 115 -4.34 -18.33 3.65
CA ILE A 115 -3.56 -17.38 4.47
C ILE A 115 -2.97 -16.29 3.57
N VAL A 116 -2.31 -16.68 2.49
CA VAL A 116 -1.68 -15.76 1.53
C VAL A 116 -2.71 -14.79 0.94
N SER A 117 -3.88 -15.29 0.55
CA SER A 117 -4.94 -14.49 -0.06
C SER A 117 -5.60 -13.53 0.95
N VAL A 118 -5.78 -13.95 2.21
CA VAL A 118 -6.27 -13.09 3.30
C VAL A 118 -5.30 -11.94 3.53
N PHE A 119 -4.00 -12.26 3.63
CA PHE A 119 -2.95 -11.26 3.78
C PHE A 119 -2.96 -10.27 2.62
N ALA A 120 -3.11 -10.77 1.39
CA ALA A 120 -3.16 -9.94 0.21
C ALA A 120 -4.31 -8.90 0.24
N ALA A 121 -5.52 -9.36 0.52
CA ALA A 121 -6.70 -8.51 0.59
C ALA A 121 -6.60 -7.48 1.72
N ALA A 122 -6.13 -7.92 2.90
CA ALA A 122 -5.98 -7.04 4.07
C ALA A 122 -4.94 -5.92 3.82
N TYR A 123 -3.81 -6.23 3.19
CA TYR A 123 -2.78 -5.24 2.88
C TYR A 123 -3.28 -4.16 1.92
N LEU A 124 -3.99 -4.56 0.86
CA LEU A 124 -4.58 -3.61 -0.09
C LEU A 124 -5.63 -2.72 0.60
N GLU A 125 -6.50 -3.30 1.42
CA GLU A 125 -7.53 -2.57 2.16
C GLU A 125 -6.92 -1.54 3.12
N VAL A 126 -5.89 -1.91 3.86
CA VAL A 126 -5.17 -1.00 4.76
C VAL A 126 -4.55 0.16 3.97
N LEU A 127 -3.87 -0.12 2.85
CA LEU A 127 -3.28 0.92 2.01
C LEU A 127 -4.33 1.91 1.48
N ILE A 128 -5.46 1.41 0.99
CA ILE A 128 -6.56 2.27 0.50
C ILE A 128 -7.13 3.13 1.63
N LYS A 129 -7.42 2.55 2.81
CA LYS A 129 -7.97 3.27 3.96
C LYS A 129 -7.04 4.35 4.49
N VAL A 130 -5.75 4.05 4.60
CA VAL A 130 -4.74 5.02 5.04
C VAL A 130 -4.61 6.16 4.03
N ASN A 131 -4.64 5.85 2.73
CA ASN A 131 -4.61 6.85 1.68
C ASN A 131 -5.84 7.77 1.72
N ASP A 132 -7.03 7.20 1.88
CA ASP A 132 -8.28 7.95 2.00
C ASP A 132 -8.29 8.84 3.25
N TYR A 133 -7.74 8.36 4.38
CA TYR A 133 -7.56 9.16 5.58
C TYR A 133 -6.67 10.40 5.33
N PHE A 134 -5.56 10.26 4.62
CA PHE A 134 -4.72 11.40 4.25
C PHE A 134 -5.43 12.38 3.30
N HIS A 135 -6.36 11.90 2.48
CA HIS A 135 -7.16 12.75 1.60
C HIS A 135 -8.26 13.53 2.33
N ASP A 136 -8.91 12.90 3.31
CA ASP A 136 -10.05 13.45 4.03
C ASP A 136 -9.66 14.31 5.25
N MET A 137 -8.37 14.43 5.56
CA MET A 137 -7.87 15.28 6.65
C MET A 137 -8.39 16.73 6.50
N SER A 138 -9.14 17.21 7.51
CA SER A 138 -9.64 18.59 7.61
C SER A 138 -8.49 19.58 7.72
N ASP A 139 -8.67 20.83 7.26
CA ASP A 139 -7.67 21.90 7.09
C ASP A 139 -6.50 21.89 8.08
N PHE A 140 -5.52 21.04 7.78
CA PHE A 140 -4.31 20.91 8.57
C PHE A 140 -3.30 21.93 8.08
N GLN A 141 -2.92 22.85 8.96
CA GLN A 141 -1.80 23.74 8.75
C GLN A 141 -0.99 23.82 10.04
N HIS A 142 0.20 23.23 10.04
CA HIS A 142 1.05 23.30 11.21
C HIS A 142 1.58 24.73 11.37
N LYS A 143 1.23 25.42 12.47
CA LYS A 143 1.56 26.84 12.71
C LYS A 143 3.05 27.20 12.57
N LYS A 144 3.96 26.25 12.83
CA LYS A 144 5.42 26.44 12.78
C LYS A 144 6.06 26.00 11.45
N ILE A 145 5.39 25.14 10.68
CA ILE A 145 5.96 24.53 9.47
C ILE A 145 4.99 24.79 8.31
N LYS A 146 5.18 25.92 7.61
CA LYS A 146 4.26 26.39 6.55
C LYS A 146 4.13 25.42 5.37
N PHE A 147 5.12 24.55 5.13
CA PHE A 147 5.06 23.55 4.06
C PHE A 147 4.19 22.32 4.41
N LEU A 148 4.00 22.05 5.70
CA LEU A 148 3.20 20.92 6.21
C LEU A 148 1.73 21.35 6.26
N ASN A 149 1.14 21.42 5.08
CA ASN A 149 -0.26 21.78 4.86
C ASN A 149 -1.05 20.61 4.24
N LYS A 150 -2.37 20.71 4.22
CA LYS A 150 -3.25 19.69 3.60
C LYS A 150 -2.83 19.31 2.18
N LYS A 151 -2.46 20.28 1.32
CA LYS A 151 -2.04 20.00 -0.05
C LYS A 151 -0.78 19.14 -0.11
N PHE A 152 0.16 19.34 0.81
CA PHE A 152 1.36 18.50 0.93
C PHE A 152 1.01 17.07 1.32
N ILE A 153 0.16 16.89 2.34
CA ILE A 153 -0.29 15.56 2.80
C ILE A 153 -1.04 14.82 1.69
N VAL A 154 -1.98 15.49 1.02
CA VAL A 154 -2.74 14.96 -0.11
C VAL A 154 -1.84 14.58 -1.29
N ASN A 155 -0.80 15.38 -1.56
CA ASN A 155 0.13 15.09 -2.65
C ASN A 155 1.07 13.92 -2.32
N LEU A 156 1.33 13.65 -1.04
CA LEU A 156 2.20 12.56 -0.58
C LEU A 156 1.42 11.39 0.02
N SER A 157 0.10 11.31 -0.18
CA SER A 157 -0.76 10.30 0.44
C SER A 157 -0.30 8.87 0.12
N ILE A 158 0.09 8.58 -1.12
CA ILE A 158 0.64 7.29 -1.55
C ILE A 158 1.96 6.98 -0.80
N PRO A 159 3.03 7.81 -0.87
CA PRO A 159 4.24 7.64 -0.07
C PRO A 159 3.98 7.45 1.43
N LEU A 160 3.13 8.31 2.01
CA LEU A 160 2.80 8.25 3.43
C LEU A 160 2.07 6.96 3.81
N SER A 161 1.21 6.44 2.93
CA SER A 161 0.53 5.15 3.13
C SER A 161 1.51 3.99 3.15
N LEU A 162 2.49 3.99 2.25
CA LEU A 162 3.57 2.99 2.23
C LEU A 162 4.45 3.07 3.48
N ILE A 163 4.80 4.29 3.93
CA ILE A 163 5.56 4.48 5.19
C ILE A 163 4.76 3.95 6.38
N THR A 164 3.46 4.23 6.44
CA THR A 164 2.57 3.77 7.51
C THR A 164 2.50 2.24 7.53
N LEU A 165 2.29 1.60 6.38
CA LEU A 165 2.32 0.15 6.26
C LEU A 165 3.67 -0.44 6.69
N SER A 166 4.77 0.20 6.30
CA SER A 166 6.12 -0.23 6.68
C SER A 166 6.32 -0.18 8.19
N ALA A 167 5.83 0.87 8.86
CA ALA A 167 5.90 0.98 10.31
C ALA A 167 5.09 -0.13 11.00
N ILE A 168 3.90 -0.44 10.49
CA ILE A 168 3.08 -1.57 10.97
C ILE A 168 3.84 -2.89 10.78
N ASN A 169 4.40 -3.13 9.60
CA ASN A 169 5.19 -4.33 9.32
C ASN A 169 6.37 -4.50 10.28
N ILE A 170 7.12 -3.43 10.52
CA ILE A 170 8.26 -3.44 11.45
C ILE A 170 7.78 -3.78 12.86
N PHE A 171 6.71 -3.13 13.33
CA PHE A 171 6.14 -3.39 14.65
C PHE A 171 5.71 -4.86 14.81
N ILE A 172 4.96 -5.40 13.84
CA ILE A 172 4.53 -6.81 13.86
C ILE A 172 5.73 -7.76 13.83
N SER A 173 6.76 -7.45 13.04
CA SER A 173 7.96 -8.30 12.95
C SER A 173 8.63 -8.46 14.33
N TYR A 174 8.71 -7.39 15.12
CA TYR A 174 9.27 -7.45 16.48
C TYR A 174 8.40 -8.28 17.41
N LEU A 175 7.06 -8.16 17.34
CA LEU A 175 6.16 -8.99 18.13
C LEU A 175 6.34 -10.49 17.83
N ILE A 176 6.48 -10.85 16.56
CA ILE A 176 6.70 -12.24 16.15
C ILE A 176 8.06 -12.74 16.62
N LYS A 177 9.10 -11.93 16.51
CA LYS A 177 10.43 -12.28 17.02
C LYS A 177 10.37 -12.63 18.51
N ASP A 178 9.70 -11.80 19.31
CA ASP A 178 9.54 -12.04 20.75
C ASP A 178 8.73 -13.31 21.04
N LEU A 179 7.68 -13.56 20.25
CA LEU A 179 6.85 -14.76 20.39
C LEU A 179 7.64 -16.04 20.07
N LEU A 180 8.44 -16.03 18.99
CA LEU A 180 9.31 -17.16 18.63
C LEU A 180 10.37 -17.44 19.69
N LEU A 181 10.95 -16.40 20.28
CA LEU A 181 11.92 -16.55 21.38
C LEU A 181 11.28 -17.17 22.64
N ARG A 182 9.99 -16.92 22.89
CA ARG A 182 9.26 -17.51 24.02
C ARG A 182 8.84 -18.95 23.81
N ILE A 183 8.62 -19.38 22.57
CA ILE A 183 8.22 -20.76 22.26
C ILE A 183 9.44 -21.69 22.26
N ASN A 184 10.61 -21.18 21.90
CA ASN A 184 11.85 -21.96 21.82
C ASN A 184 12.65 -22.02 23.14
N ASN A 185 12.17 -21.34 24.20
CA ASN A 185 12.71 -21.38 25.56
C ASN A 185 11.73 -22.11 26.48
#